data_AF-A0A1B0DAD1-F1
#
_entry.id   AF-A0A1B0DAD1-F1
#
_cell.length_a   1.000
_cell.length_b   1.000
_cell.length_c   1.000
_cell.angle_alpha   90.00
_cell.angle_beta   90.00
_cell.angle_gamma   90.00
#
_symmetry.space_group_name_H-M   'P 1'
#
loop_
_entity.id
_entity.type
_entity.pdbx_description
1 polymer ?
#
loop_
_entity_poly.entity_id
_entity_poly.type
_entity_poly.pdbx_seq_one_letter_code
_entity_poly.pdbx_strand_id
1 'polypeptide(L)'
;MPKSALIVQVDGIDKLNFASTKSQEYPIFGASASNSLDLLNSRVSNHVNVDFEDHLDTISAISEVYGDIKPVVGKTTSSLKPSNYVADKHFLYNVAIINELADKIKAKSSIANVVTVRISLNELASVHETSSTAFADAKKILTRAIENLIDAAENSNDGNILVATITSKDDLSRAKRAAPEMRQEIPSDLNLAKSYSSNYPVIFNIILWFGVVLFFSLLAICYAIADMDPGRDSIIYRMTSTRMKKDN
;
A
#
# COMPACT_ATOMS: atom_id res chain seq x y z
N MET A 1 -26.32 -23.09 13.67
CA MET A 1 -24.89 -22.74 13.58
C MET A 1 -24.74 -21.53 12.67
N PRO A 2 -23.86 -20.58 13.01
CA PRO A 2 -23.63 -19.38 12.20
C PRO A 2 -23.18 -19.76 10.79
N LYS A 3 -23.76 -19.10 9.78
CA LYS A 3 -23.44 -19.33 8.35
C LYS A 3 -22.46 -18.29 7.80
N SER A 4 -22.25 -17.23 8.55
CA SER A 4 -21.40 -16.09 8.20
C SER A 4 -20.40 -15.83 9.32
N ALA A 5 -19.21 -15.34 8.97
CA ALA A 5 -18.20 -14.93 9.93
C ALA A 5 -17.59 -13.57 9.57
N LEU A 6 -17.42 -12.71 10.56
CA LEU A 6 -16.65 -11.47 10.48
C LEU A 6 -15.41 -11.63 11.36
N ILE A 7 -14.23 -11.58 10.76
CA ILE A 7 -12.95 -11.71 11.46
C ILE A 7 -12.15 -10.43 11.28
N VAL A 8 -11.79 -9.77 12.37
CA VAL A 8 -11.02 -8.52 12.35
C VAL A 8 -9.66 -8.77 13.02
N GLN A 9 -8.57 -8.64 12.27
CA GLN A 9 -7.21 -8.65 12.79
C GLN A 9 -6.69 -7.22 12.92
N VAL A 10 -6.20 -6.88 14.11
CA VAL A 10 -5.60 -5.59 14.42
C VAL A 10 -4.20 -5.78 14.98
N ASP A 11 -3.21 -5.33 14.23
CA ASP A 11 -1.80 -5.44 14.61
C ASP A 11 -1.28 -4.12 15.21
N GLY A 12 -0.26 -4.20 16.07
CA GLY A 12 0.36 -3.08 16.76
C GLY A 12 -0.27 -2.71 18.11
N ILE A 13 -1.15 -3.55 18.66
CA ILE A 13 -1.81 -3.30 19.95
C ILE A 13 -2.01 -4.58 20.76
N ASP A 14 -1.92 -4.45 22.08
CA ASP A 14 -2.15 -5.57 23.00
C ASP A 14 -3.64 -5.97 23.10
N LYS A 15 -4.55 -4.99 23.07
CA LYS A 15 -5.97 -5.20 23.34
C LYS A 15 -6.85 -4.07 22.78
N LEU A 16 -8.05 -4.40 22.31
CA LEU A 16 -9.15 -3.45 22.06
C LEU A 16 -10.22 -3.59 23.13
N ASN A 17 -10.75 -2.46 23.62
CA ASN A 17 -11.82 -2.46 24.61
C ASN A 17 -13.14 -2.17 23.92
N PHE A 18 -13.92 -3.22 23.66
CA PHE A 18 -15.26 -3.08 23.10
C PHE A 18 -16.27 -2.75 24.21
N ALA A 19 -17.24 -1.88 23.93
CA ALA A 19 -18.29 -1.50 24.87
C ALA A 19 -19.32 -2.62 25.09
N SER A 20 -19.44 -3.56 24.14
CA SER A 20 -20.39 -4.68 24.22
C SER A 20 -19.99 -5.71 25.28
N THR A 21 -20.87 -5.92 26.25
CA THR A 21 -20.68 -6.79 27.43
C THR A 21 -20.70 -8.29 27.11
N LYS A 22 -20.90 -8.68 25.84
CA LYS A 22 -21.02 -10.09 25.39
C LYS A 22 -19.72 -10.67 24.82
N SER A 23 -18.62 -9.93 24.82
CA SER A 23 -17.33 -10.43 24.30
C SER A 23 -16.65 -11.38 25.29
N GLN A 24 -16.12 -12.49 24.79
CA GLN A 24 -15.24 -13.39 25.52
C GLN A 24 -13.82 -13.22 25.00
N GLU A 25 -12.87 -13.01 25.90
CA GLU A 25 -11.47 -12.83 25.57
C GLU A 25 -10.70 -14.11 25.81
N TYR A 26 -9.91 -14.52 24.82
CA TYR A 26 -9.07 -15.71 24.88
C TYR A 26 -7.64 -15.35 24.51
N PRO A 27 -6.64 -15.72 25.33
CA PRO A 27 -5.25 -15.58 24.95
C PRO A 27 -4.95 -16.56 23.80
N ILE A 28 -4.35 -16.06 22.73
CA ILE A 28 -3.89 -16.86 21.60
C ILE A 28 -2.39 -17.08 21.76
N PHE A 29 -1.97 -18.33 21.74
CA PHE A 29 -0.56 -18.73 21.82
C PHE A 29 -0.13 -19.30 20.45
N GLY A 30 0.93 -18.76 19.84
CA GLY A 30 1.48 -19.29 18.59
C GLY A 30 1.81 -18.25 17.52
N ALA A 31 1.90 -18.70 16.27
CA ALA A 31 2.26 -17.87 15.12
C ALA A 31 1.11 -16.95 14.66
N SER A 32 1.45 -15.89 13.92
CA SER A 32 0.53 -14.85 13.44
C SER A 32 -0.71 -15.40 12.73
N ALA A 33 -1.85 -14.75 12.95
CA ALA A 33 -3.14 -15.10 12.35
C ALA A 33 -3.19 -14.89 10.83
N SER A 34 -2.32 -14.05 10.27
CA SER A 34 -2.26 -13.67 8.86
C SER A 34 -2.31 -14.86 7.89
N ASN A 35 -1.36 -15.80 8.00
CA ASN A 35 -1.30 -16.99 7.13
C ASN A 35 -2.56 -17.86 7.23
N SER A 36 -3.15 -17.94 8.42
CA SER A 36 -4.36 -18.72 8.64
C SER A 36 -5.58 -18.07 7.99
N LEU A 37 -5.65 -16.73 7.98
CA LEU A 37 -6.70 -15.98 7.30
C LEU A 37 -6.58 -16.08 5.77
N ASP A 38 -5.36 -16.01 5.23
CA ASP A 38 -5.14 -16.21 3.79
C ASP A 38 -5.59 -17.61 3.35
N LEU A 39 -5.23 -18.64 4.14
CA LEU A 39 -5.70 -20.00 3.90
C LEU A 39 -7.22 -20.12 4.02
N LEU A 40 -7.85 -19.44 4.97
CA LEU A 40 -9.31 -19.42 5.11
C LEU A 40 -9.97 -18.81 3.88
N ASN A 41 -9.52 -17.63 3.45
CA ASN A 41 -10.04 -16.94 2.27
C ASN A 41 -9.87 -17.79 1.01
N SER A 42 -8.74 -18.49 0.84
CA SER A 42 -8.51 -19.39 -0.30
C SER A 42 -9.49 -20.59 -0.37
N ARG A 43 -10.10 -20.97 0.76
CA ARG A 43 -10.98 -22.14 0.86
C ARG A 43 -12.47 -21.79 0.79
N VAL A 44 -12.82 -20.52 0.97
CA VAL A 44 -14.22 -20.07 1.01
C VAL A 44 -14.56 -19.36 -0.29
N SER A 45 -15.59 -19.81 -1.00
CA SER A 45 -15.93 -19.24 -2.30
C SER A 45 -16.56 -17.84 -2.22
N ASN A 46 -17.40 -17.59 -1.20
CA ASN A 46 -18.04 -16.29 -0.98
C ASN A 46 -17.37 -15.58 0.19
N HIS A 47 -16.24 -14.92 -0.06
CA HIS A 47 -15.48 -14.19 0.94
C HIS A 47 -15.19 -12.76 0.47
N VAL A 48 -14.95 -11.87 1.42
CA VAL A 48 -14.44 -10.51 1.17
C VAL A 48 -13.20 -10.31 2.02
N ASN A 49 -12.07 -10.12 1.35
CA ASN A 49 -10.80 -9.83 2.02
C ASN A 49 -10.53 -8.32 1.99
N VAL A 50 -10.53 -7.71 3.16
CA VAL A 50 -10.19 -6.30 3.37
C VAL A 50 -8.82 -6.26 4.03
N ASP A 51 -7.79 -5.92 3.27
CA ASP A 51 -6.41 -5.86 3.72
C ASP A 51 -5.82 -4.47 3.47
N PHE A 52 -5.68 -3.68 4.54
CA PHE A 52 -5.21 -2.30 4.41
C PHE A 52 -3.72 -2.16 4.11
N GLU A 53 -2.97 -3.27 3.96
CA GLU A 53 -1.65 -3.23 3.31
C GLU A 53 -1.77 -3.02 1.78
N ASP A 54 -2.87 -3.47 1.16
CA ASP A 54 -3.18 -3.29 -0.26
C ASP A 54 -4.57 -2.65 -0.46
N HIS A 55 -4.58 -1.31 -0.58
CA HIS A 55 -5.82 -0.54 -0.76
C HIS A 55 -6.56 -0.86 -2.06
N LEU A 56 -5.86 -1.24 -3.13
CA LEU A 56 -6.50 -1.50 -4.44
C LEU A 56 -7.25 -2.81 -4.43
N ASP A 57 -6.60 -3.87 -3.92
CA ASP A 57 -7.23 -5.17 -3.75
C ASP A 57 -8.41 -5.07 -2.78
N THR A 58 -8.27 -4.30 -1.71
CA THR A 58 -9.36 -4.03 -0.76
C THR A 58 -10.57 -3.36 -1.41
N ILE A 59 -10.37 -2.27 -2.15
CA ILE A 59 -11.48 -1.58 -2.82
C ILE A 59 -12.15 -2.51 -3.84
N SER A 60 -11.35 -3.27 -4.60
CA SER A 60 -11.84 -4.22 -5.59
C SER A 60 -12.69 -5.32 -4.95
N ALA A 61 -12.18 -5.95 -3.88
CA ALA A 61 -12.87 -7.01 -3.15
C ALA A 61 -14.19 -6.55 -2.53
N ILE A 62 -14.22 -5.33 -1.98
CA ILE A 62 -15.47 -4.75 -1.46
C ILE A 62 -16.43 -4.45 -2.60
N SER A 63 -15.94 -3.86 -3.71
CA SER A 63 -16.79 -3.47 -4.84
C SER A 63 -17.45 -4.64 -5.56
N GLU A 64 -16.76 -5.79 -5.66
CA GLU A 64 -17.28 -7.00 -6.28
C GLU A 64 -18.53 -7.52 -5.55
N VAL A 65 -18.54 -7.42 -4.23
CA VAL A 65 -19.64 -7.93 -3.40
C VAL A 65 -20.66 -6.86 -3.07
N TYR A 66 -20.25 -5.63 -2.77
CA TYR A 66 -21.12 -4.60 -2.21
C TYR A 66 -21.31 -3.38 -3.12
N GLY A 67 -20.68 -3.37 -4.29
CA GLY A 67 -20.68 -2.24 -5.23
C GLY A 67 -19.70 -1.15 -4.82
N ASP A 68 -19.55 -0.14 -5.70
CA ASP A 68 -18.57 0.93 -5.54
C ASP A 68 -18.65 1.61 -4.17
N ILE A 69 -17.49 1.71 -3.52
CA ILE A 69 -17.32 2.42 -2.25
C ILE A 69 -16.72 3.80 -2.47
N LYS A 70 -17.23 4.79 -1.73
CA LYS A 70 -16.70 6.15 -1.74
C LYS A 70 -16.36 6.55 -0.31
N PRO A 71 -15.17 6.19 0.20
CA PRO A 71 -14.79 6.46 1.58
C PRO A 71 -14.78 7.97 1.86
N VAL A 72 -15.62 8.42 2.78
CA VAL A 72 -15.64 9.81 3.24
C VAL A 72 -14.86 9.90 4.54
N VAL A 73 -13.73 10.59 4.52
CA VAL A 73 -12.93 10.81 5.73
C VAL A 73 -13.70 11.75 6.67
N GLY A 74 -14.05 11.24 7.84
CA GLY A 74 -14.77 12.00 8.86
C GLY A 74 -13.95 13.13 9.49
N LYS A 75 -14.57 13.86 10.44
CA LYS A 75 -13.89 14.96 11.16
C LYS A 75 -12.69 14.44 11.95
N THR A 76 -11.54 15.07 11.76
CA THR A 76 -10.30 14.81 12.49
C THR A 76 -10.47 15.17 13.96
N THR A 77 -9.87 14.40 14.87
CA THR A 77 -9.71 14.82 16.26
C THR A 77 -8.62 15.88 16.37
N SER A 78 -8.59 16.64 17.46
CA SER A 78 -7.51 17.61 17.73
C SER A 78 -6.12 16.96 17.84
N SER A 79 -6.08 15.65 18.14
CA SER A 79 -4.86 14.90 18.40
C SER A 79 -4.21 14.33 17.14
N LEU A 80 -5.03 13.90 16.16
CA LEU A 80 -4.55 13.41 14.86
C LEU A 80 -4.42 14.58 13.88
N LYS A 81 -3.23 14.73 13.30
CA LYS A 81 -2.86 15.85 12.42
C LYS A 81 -2.54 15.33 11.01
N PRO A 82 -3.54 14.98 10.19
CA PRO A 82 -3.33 14.42 8.85
C PRO A 82 -2.62 15.39 7.88
N SER A 83 -2.64 16.69 8.16
CA SER A 83 -1.86 17.68 7.40
C SER A 83 -0.35 17.59 7.65
N ASN A 84 0.04 17.12 8.85
CA ASN A 84 1.44 17.07 9.27
C ASN A 84 2.03 15.66 9.14
N TYR A 85 1.20 14.64 9.37
CA TYR A 85 1.63 13.25 9.42
C TYR A 85 0.85 12.41 8.41
N VAL A 86 1.59 11.79 7.49
CA VAL A 86 1.02 10.89 6.47
C VAL A 86 0.36 9.66 7.13
N ALA A 87 0.93 9.14 8.22
CA ALA A 87 0.37 8.02 8.97
C ALA A 87 -1.06 8.31 9.47
N ASP A 88 -1.32 9.52 9.97
CA ASP A 88 -2.65 9.93 10.44
C ASP A 88 -3.65 9.97 9.28
N LYS A 89 -3.22 10.45 8.11
CA LYS A 89 -4.04 10.48 6.90
C LYS A 89 -4.40 9.06 6.43
N HIS A 90 -3.41 8.17 6.38
CA HIS A 90 -3.61 6.76 6.01
C HIS A 90 -4.55 6.05 6.99
N PHE A 91 -4.33 6.21 8.29
CA PHE A 91 -5.19 5.63 9.33
C PHE A 91 -6.64 6.11 9.19
N LEU A 92 -6.87 7.42 9.05
CA LEU A 92 -8.22 7.97 8.91
C LEU A 92 -8.91 7.49 7.62
N TYR A 93 -8.16 7.29 6.55
CA TYR A 93 -8.68 6.73 5.31
C TYR A 93 -9.08 5.25 5.47
N ASN A 94 -8.26 4.44 6.14
CA ASN A 94 -8.61 3.04 6.44
C ASN A 94 -9.90 2.96 7.27
N VAL A 95 -10.04 3.81 8.28
CA VAL A 95 -11.27 3.89 9.08
C VAL A 95 -12.48 4.32 8.23
N ALA A 96 -12.30 5.24 7.28
CA ALA A 96 -13.36 5.63 6.36
C ALA A 96 -13.85 4.45 5.50
N ILE A 97 -12.94 3.59 5.03
CA ILE A 97 -13.29 2.38 4.28
C ILE A 97 -14.09 1.41 5.17
N ILE A 98 -13.69 1.20 6.43
CA ILE A 98 -14.42 0.34 7.39
C ILE A 98 -15.85 0.83 7.58
N ASN A 99 -16.05 2.14 7.77
CA ASN A 99 -17.38 2.72 7.95
C ASN A 99 -18.24 2.58 6.68
N GLU A 100 -17.67 2.84 5.51
CA GLU A 100 -18.36 2.68 4.23
C GLU A 100 -18.76 1.22 4.01
N LEU A 101 -17.88 0.26 4.32
CA LEU A 101 -18.20 -1.17 4.29
C LEU A 101 -19.39 -1.50 5.21
N ALA A 102 -19.40 -0.97 6.44
CA ALA A 102 -20.49 -1.17 7.38
C ALA A 102 -21.82 -0.64 6.82
N ASP A 103 -21.82 0.54 6.19
CA ASP A 103 -23.03 1.13 5.60
C ASP A 103 -23.51 0.36 4.37
N LYS A 104 -22.58 -0.17 3.56
CA LYS A 104 -22.94 -1.07 2.45
C LYS A 104 -23.55 -2.39 2.92
N ILE A 105 -23.03 -2.98 4.00
CA ILE A 105 -23.60 -4.19 4.60
C ILE A 105 -25.04 -3.91 5.07
N LYS A 106 -25.27 -2.78 5.76
CA LYS A 106 -26.63 -2.36 6.17
C LYS A 106 -27.56 -2.22 4.97
N ALA A 107 -27.10 -1.59 3.89
CA ALA A 107 -27.90 -1.33 2.69
C ALA A 107 -28.26 -2.62 1.92
N LYS A 108 -27.33 -3.57 1.80
CA LYS A 108 -27.55 -4.82 1.05
C LYS A 108 -28.34 -5.86 1.86
N SER A 109 -28.38 -5.74 3.19
CA SER A 109 -29.01 -6.71 4.10
C SER A 109 -28.52 -8.16 3.89
N SER A 110 -27.28 -8.31 3.42
CA SER A 110 -26.60 -9.60 3.31
C SER A 110 -25.10 -9.40 3.47
N ILE A 111 -24.45 -10.26 4.25
CA ILE A 111 -22.98 -10.34 4.35
C ILE A 111 -22.46 -11.53 3.53
N ALA A 112 -21.24 -11.42 3.01
CA ALA A 112 -20.50 -12.57 2.49
C ALA A 112 -20.28 -13.63 3.58
N ASN A 113 -20.12 -14.90 3.20
CA ASN A 113 -19.96 -16.00 4.17
C ASN A 113 -18.76 -15.75 5.10
N VAL A 114 -17.68 -15.16 4.59
CA VAL A 114 -16.54 -14.74 5.41
C VAL A 114 -16.13 -13.33 5.00
N VAL A 115 -16.02 -12.43 5.97
CA VAL A 115 -15.42 -11.11 5.80
C VAL A 115 -14.21 -11.04 6.72
N THR A 116 -13.03 -10.87 6.14
CA THR A 116 -11.79 -10.66 6.91
C THR A 116 -11.35 -9.21 6.77
N VAL A 117 -11.04 -8.55 7.89
CA VAL A 117 -10.53 -7.18 7.93
C VAL A 117 -9.18 -7.18 8.63
N ARG A 118 -8.12 -6.73 7.95
CA ARG A 118 -6.76 -6.63 8.50
C ARG A 118 -6.31 -5.19 8.52
N ILE A 119 -5.95 -4.70 9.70
CA ILE A 119 -5.45 -3.33 9.90
C ILE A 119 -4.24 -3.31 10.84
N SER A 120 -3.21 -2.57 10.47
CA SER A 120 -2.02 -2.37 11.31
C SER A 120 -1.98 -0.94 11.87
N LEU A 121 -1.68 -0.83 13.17
CA LEU A 121 -1.42 0.44 13.86
C LEU A 121 0.07 0.74 14.01
N ASN A 122 0.95 -0.08 13.44
CA ASN A 122 2.41 0.07 13.55
C ASN A 122 2.90 1.38 12.94
N GLU A 123 2.36 1.78 11.78
CA GLU A 123 2.71 3.06 11.15
C GLU A 123 2.36 4.24 12.06
N LEU A 124 1.21 4.19 12.73
CA LEU A 124 0.77 5.23 13.64
C LEU A 124 1.62 5.25 14.93
N ALA A 125 1.93 4.08 15.48
CA ALA A 125 2.79 3.94 16.65
C ALA A 125 4.21 4.49 16.40
N SER A 126 4.72 4.36 15.17
CA SER A 126 6.03 4.89 14.79
C SER A 126 6.11 6.42 14.80
N VAL A 127 4.99 7.10 14.57
CA VAL A 127 4.90 8.57 14.54
C VAL A 127 4.52 9.13 15.89
N HIS A 128 3.56 8.50 16.57
CA HIS A 128 2.92 9.09 17.75
C HIS A 128 3.30 8.44 19.08
N GLU A 129 4.18 7.43 19.15
CA GLU A 129 4.41 6.63 20.36
C GLU A 129 3.13 5.98 20.91
N THR A 130 3.22 4.75 21.44
CA THR A 130 2.03 4.01 21.90
C THR A 130 1.37 4.61 23.15
N SER A 131 2.04 5.53 23.84
CA SER A 131 1.59 6.21 25.06
C SER A 131 0.91 7.55 24.82
N SER A 132 0.92 8.07 23.58
CA SER A 132 0.38 9.40 23.31
C SER A 132 -1.15 9.47 23.30
N THR A 133 -1.64 10.70 23.46
CA THR A 133 -3.07 11.00 23.31
C THR A 133 -3.56 10.73 21.90
N ALA A 134 -2.73 10.97 20.87
CA ALA A 134 -3.07 10.69 19.47
C ALA A 134 -3.27 9.19 19.23
N PHE A 135 -2.38 8.34 19.74
CA PHE A 135 -2.52 6.89 19.63
C PHE A 135 -3.74 6.37 20.42
N ALA A 136 -3.98 6.90 21.62
CA ALA A 136 -5.16 6.56 22.41
C ALA A 136 -6.47 6.97 21.72
N ASP A 137 -6.51 8.13 21.06
CA ASP A 137 -7.66 8.58 20.29
C ASP A 137 -7.88 7.75 19.03
N ALA A 138 -6.81 7.41 18.31
CA ALA A 138 -6.88 6.51 17.17
C ALA A 138 -7.44 5.13 17.55
N LYS A 139 -6.97 4.57 18.67
CA LYS A 139 -7.52 3.32 19.21
C LYS A 139 -9.03 3.42 19.45
N LYS A 140 -9.51 4.51 20.06
CA LYS A 140 -10.96 4.74 20.26
C LYS A 140 -11.72 4.88 18.95
N ILE A 141 -11.17 5.59 17.96
CA ILE A 141 -11.77 5.75 16.64
C ILE A 141 -11.90 4.38 15.96
N LEU A 142 -10.83 3.58 15.98
CA LEU A 142 -10.83 2.25 15.39
C LEU A 142 -11.82 1.32 16.09
N THR A 143 -11.84 1.31 17.42
CA THR A 143 -12.82 0.53 18.21
C THR A 143 -14.24 0.85 17.76
N ARG A 144 -14.61 2.14 17.68
CA ARG A 144 -15.96 2.55 17.26
C ARG A 144 -16.29 2.13 15.83
N ALA A 145 -15.33 2.22 14.91
CA ALA A 145 -15.54 1.79 13.54
C ALA A 145 -15.76 0.28 13.44
N ILE A 146 -15.01 -0.51 14.21
CA ILE A 146 -15.21 -1.97 14.31
C ILE A 146 -16.56 -2.28 14.97
N GLU A 147 -16.97 -1.59 16.03
CA GLU A 147 -18.28 -1.76 16.66
C GLU A 147 -19.41 -1.48 15.66
N ASN A 148 -19.34 -0.38 14.90
CA ASN A 148 -20.31 -0.08 13.86
C ASN A 148 -20.38 -1.16 12.77
N LEU A 149 -19.23 -1.76 12.42
CA LEU A 149 -19.15 -2.86 11.47
C LEU A 149 -19.78 -4.14 12.03
N ILE A 150 -19.53 -4.45 13.31
CA ILE A 150 -20.12 -5.58 14.02
C ILE A 150 -21.64 -5.42 14.06
N ASP A 151 -22.14 -4.26 14.46
CA ASP A 151 -23.58 -3.97 14.52
C ASP A 151 -24.22 -4.11 13.12
N ALA A 152 -23.56 -3.61 12.07
CA ALA A 152 -24.03 -3.78 10.70
C ALA A 152 -24.13 -5.26 10.30
N ALA A 153 -23.11 -6.03 10.63
CA ALA A 153 -23.01 -7.44 10.30
C ALA A 153 -24.00 -8.31 11.10
N GLU A 154 -24.20 -8.04 12.38
CA GLU A 154 -25.19 -8.71 13.23
C GLU A 154 -26.62 -8.45 12.74
N ASN A 155 -26.96 -7.17 12.48
CA ASN A 155 -28.28 -6.80 11.99
C ASN A 155 -28.57 -7.39 10.59
N SER A 156 -27.55 -7.46 9.72
CA SER A 156 -27.69 -8.05 8.39
C SER A 156 -27.87 -9.58 8.38
N ASN A 157 -27.58 -10.28 9.49
CA ASN A 157 -27.67 -11.74 9.59
C ASN A 157 -28.64 -12.22 10.67
N ASP A 158 -29.53 -11.35 11.16
CA ASP A 158 -30.46 -11.64 12.25
C ASP A 158 -29.76 -12.23 13.50
N GLY A 159 -28.54 -11.76 13.79
CA GLY A 159 -27.71 -12.25 14.90
C GLY A 159 -27.05 -13.62 14.69
N ASN A 160 -27.19 -14.25 13.51
CA ASN A 160 -26.61 -15.56 13.20
C ASN A 160 -25.21 -15.46 12.53
N ILE A 161 -24.32 -14.70 13.16
CA ILE A 161 -22.94 -14.45 12.69
C ILE A 161 -21.92 -14.78 13.77
N LEU A 162 -20.76 -15.31 13.38
CA LEU A 162 -19.59 -15.41 14.24
C LEU A 162 -18.74 -14.15 14.09
N VAL A 163 -18.47 -13.45 15.19
CA VAL A 163 -17.58 -12.28 15.21
C VAL A 163 -16.33 -12.63 16.01
N ALA A 164 -15.16 -12.42 15.43
CA ALA A 164 -13.87 -12.63 16.10
C ALA A 164 -12.93 -11.43 15.85
N THR A 165 -12.40 -10.87 16.93
CA THR A 165 -11.35 -9.84 16.86
C THR A 165 -10.06 -10.42 17.39
N ILE A 166 -9.00 -10.32 16.60
CA ILE A 166 -7.66 -10.81 16.90
C ILE A 166 -6.75 -9.59 17.04
N THR A 167 -6.07 -9.44 18.17
CA THR A 167 -5.09 -8.37 18.39
C THR A 167 -3.69 -8.93 18.56
N SER A 168 -2.70 -8.31 17.93
CA SER A 168 -1.29 -8.66 18.12
C SER A 168 -0.46 -7.40 18.39
N LYS A 169 0.42 -7.45 19.39
CA LYS A 169 1.35 -6.35 19.70
C LYS A 169 2.54 -6.33 18.75
N ASP A 170 3.12 -7.51 18.55
CA ASP A 170 4.29 -7.71 17.71
C ASP A 170 3.85 -8.38 16.41
N ASP A 171 4.14 -7.73 15.30
CA ASP A 171 3.92 -8.30 13.99
C ASP A 171 4.95 -9.40 13.74
N LEU A 172 4.61 -10.63 14.12
CA LEU A 172 5.40 -11.81 13.75
C LEU A 172 5.11 -12.25 12.31
N SER A 173 4.16 -11.60 11.61
CA SER A 173 4.03 -11.81 10.19
C SER A 173 5.16 -11.03 9.51
N ARG A 174 6.09 -11.78 8.94
CA ARG A 174 6.93 -11.27 7.86
C ARG A 174 6.01 -11.13 6.63
N ALA A 175 4.98 -10.27 6.71
CA ALA A 175 4.21 -9.86 5.55
C ALA A 175 5.21 -9.25 4.58
N LYS A 176 5.13 -9.75 3.35
CA LYS A 176 6.14 -9.71 2.29
C LYS A 176 7.03 -8.48 2.37
N ARG A 177 8.35 -8.69 2.49
CA ARG A 177 9.34 -7.76 1.92
C ARG A 177 9.19 -7.81 0.39
N ALA A 178 8.05 -7.39 -0.14
CA ALA A 178 7.97 -6.93 -1.50
C ALA A 178 8.70 -5.59 -1.53
N ALA A 179 9.45 -5.35 -2.59
CA ALA A 179 10.11 -4.08 -2.83
C ALA A 179 9.13 -2.92 -2.61
N PRO A 180 9.58 -1.74 -2.14
CA PRO A 180 8.72 -0.57 -2.04
C PRO A 180 8.47 -0.04 -3.45
N GLU A 181 7.68 -0.75 -4.23
CA GLU A 181 7.19 -0.27 -5.51
C GLU A 181 5.71 0.02 -5.38
N MET A 182 5.39 1.29 -5.66
CA MET A 182 4.07 1.82 -5.93
C MET A 182 3.19 2.15 -4.70
N ARG A 183 3.65 3.12 -3.90
CA ARG A 183 2.74 3.97 -3.11
C ARG A 183 1.94 4.82 -4.09
N GLN A 184 0.79 4.31 -4.55
CA GLN A 184 -0.04 4.99 -5.54
C GLN A 184 -1.07 5.92 -4.90
N GLU A 185 -1.31 7.04 -5.59
CA GLU A 185 -1.92 8.26 -5.09
C GLU A 185 -3.44 8.12 -4.86
N ILE A 186 -3.88 8.68 -3.73
CA ILE A 186 -5.28 8.87 -3.33
C ILE A 186 -6.00 9.74 -4.40
N PRO A 187 -7.29 9.50 -4.72
CA PRO A 187 -7.98 10.10 -5.87
C PRO A 187 -7.88 11.64 -5.99
N SER A 188 -7.75 12.08 -7.25
CA SER A 188 -7.30 13.39 -7.74
C SER A 188 -8.33 14.54 -7.72
N ASP A 189 -9.31 14.53 -6.81
CA ASP A 189 -10.34 15.60 -6.73
C ASP A 189 -9.94 16.79 -5.85
N LEU A 190 -8.64 16.89 -5.51
CA LEU A 190 -8.10 18.00 -4.72
C LEU A 190 -6.84 18.53 -5.40
N ASN A 191 -6.71 19.85 -5.54
CA ASN A 191 -5.55 20.54 -6.11
C ASN A 191 -4.33 20.44 -5.17
N LEU A 192 -3.83 19.22 -4.98
CA LEU A 192 -2.69 18.89 -4.13
C LEU A 192 -1.41 18.88 -4.96
N ALA A 193 -0.30 19.28 -4.32
CA ALA A 193 1.01 19.19 -4.91
C ALA A 193 1.35 17.73 -5.22
N LYS A 194 2.00 17.50 -6.38
CA LYS A 194 2.44 16.17 -6.82
C LYS A 194 3.38 15.54 -5.79
N SER A 195 3.13 14.30 -5.43
CA SER A 195 3.99 13.58 -4.49
C SER A 195 5.24 13.08 -5.23
N TYR A 196 6.42 13.43 -4.74
CA TYR A 196 7.68 12.88 -5.26
C TYR A 196 8.11 11.69 -4.41
N SER A 197 8.59 10.63 -5.06
CA SER A 197 9.14 9.47 -4.34
C SER A 197 10.35 9.88 -3.49
N SER A 198 10.52 9.28 -2.31
CA SER A 198 11.72 9.46 -1.47
C SER A 198 13.02 9.12 -2.20
N ASN A 199 12.94 8.24 -3.20
CA ASN A 199 14.06 7.83 -4.05
C ASN A 199 14.35 8.80 -5.22
N TYR A 200 13.60 9.90 -5.36
CA TYR A 200 13.78 10.87 -6.44
C TYR A 200 15.22 11.41 -6.52
N PRO A 201 15.90 11.78 -5.40
CA PRO A 201 17.29 12.22 -5.45
C PRO A 201 18.25 11.15 -5.98
N VAL A 202 17.97 9.87 -5.69
CA VAL A 202 18.80 8.75 -6.14
C VAL A 202 18.62 8.52 -7.63
N ILE A 203 17.36 8.42 -8.08
CA ILE A 203 17.02 8.20 -9.49
C ILE A 203 17.55 9.36 -10.36
N PHE A 204 17.37 10.60 -9.89
CA PHE A 204 17.87 11.79 -10.58
C PHE A 204 19.39 11.73 -10.80
N ASN A 205 20.15 11.36 -9.77
CA ASN A 205 21.60 11.26 -9.88
C ASN A 205 22.05 10.15 -10.83
N ILE A 206 21.39 8.98 -10.80
CA ILE A 206 21.70 7.88 -11.72
C ILE A 206 21.49 8.34 -13.16
N ILE A 207 20.34 8.93 -13.48
CA ILE A 207 20.02 9.39 -14.85
C ILE A 207 20.95 10.52 -15.28
N LEU A 208 21.25 11.48 -14.39
CA LEU A 208 22.12 12.62 -14.68
C LEU A 208 23.53 12.14 -15.06
N TRP A 209 24.17 11.33 -14.22
CA TRP A 209 25.54 10.89 -14.47
C TRP A 209 25.62 9.87 -15.61
N PHE A 210 24.62 9.00 -15.74
CA PHE A 210 24.53 8.08 -16.87
C PHE A 210 24.41 8.82 -18.20
N GLY A 211 23.58 9.87 -18.26
CA GLY A 211 23.42 10.72 -19.44
C GLY A 211 24.72 11.47 -19.80
N VAL A 212 25.42 12.03 -18.81
CA VAL A 212 26.71 12.71 -19.02
C VAL A 212 27.75 11.75 -19.60
N VAL A 213 27.90 10.55 -19.02
CA VAL A 213 28.85 9.55 -19.52
C VAL A 213 28.51 9.09 -20.93
N LEU A 214 27.23 8.83 -21.22
CA LEU A 214 26.80 8.45 -22.57
C LEU A 214 27.08 9.54 -23.61
N PHE A 215 26.84 10.80 -23.27
CA PHE A 215 27.08 11.92 -24.17
C PHE A 215 28.57 12.05 -24.54
N PHE A 216 29.47 12.00 -23.55
CA PHE A 216 30.91 12.06 -23.82
C PHE A 216 31.43 10.80 -24.53
N SER A 217 30.88 9.63 -24.22
CA SER A 217 31.21 8.39 -24.94
C SER A 217 30.84 8.49 -26.41
N LEU A 218 29.65 9.02 -26.74
CA LEU A 218 29.21 9.19 -28.12
C LEU A 218 30.11 10.17 -28.87
N LEU A 219 30.46 11.30 -28.23
CA LEU A 219 31.36 12.31 -28.81
C LEU A 219 32.75 11.72 -29.10
N ALA A 220 33.31 10.94 -28.17
CA ALA A 220 34.59 10.27 -28.37
C ALA A 220 34.56 9.29 -29.54
N ILE A 221 33.49 8.51 -29.69
CA ILE A 221 33.32 7.58 -30.83
C ILE A 221 33.23 8.35 -32.16
N CYS A 222 32.46 9.44 -32.20
CA CYS A 222 32.37 10.29 -33.39
C CYS A 222 33.73 10.87 -33.79
N TYR A 223 34.52 11.34 -32.81
CA TYR A 223 35.87 11.84 -33.05
C TYR A 223 36.79 10.74 -33.57
N ALA A 224 36.74 9.56 -32.97
CA ALA A 224 37.56 8.42 -33.38
C ALA A 224 37.26 7.99 -34.82
N ILE A 225 35.98 7.98 -35.23
CA ILE A 225 35.58 7.67 -36.62
C ILE A 225 36.04 8.76 -37.58
N ALA A 226 35.94 10.04 -37.18
CA ALA A 226 36.39 11.16 -38.00
C ALA A 226 37.89 11.13 -38.29
N ASP A 227 38.69 10.63 -37.35
CA ASP A 227 40.15 10.51 -37.46
C ASP A 227 40.62 9.12 -37.94
N MET A 228 39.72 8.29 -38.46
CA MET A 228 40.13 7.02 -39.08
C MET A 228 40.86 7.30 -40.39
N ASP A 229 42.18 7.11 -40.39
CA ASP A 229 43.01 7.13 -41.60
C ASP A 229 42.54 6.00 -42.54
N PRO A 230 42.07 6.31 -43.76
CA PRO A 230 41.59 5.31 -44.73
C PRO A 230 42.69 4.39 -45.26
N GLY A 231 43.93 4.53 -44.77
CA GLY A 231 45.04 3.66 -45.10
C GLY A 231 45.78 4.13 -46.35
N ARG A 232 47.10 4.21 -46.23
CA ARG A 232 48.02 4.68 -47.29
C ARG A 232 48.18 3.74 -48.49
N ASP A 233 47.55 2.57 -48.48
CA ASP A 233 47.63 1.58 -49.57
C ASP A 233 46.55 1.76 -50.67
N SER A 234 45.64 2.71 -50.49
CA SER A 234 44.53 2.98 -51.40
C SER A 234 44.98 3.64 -52.72
N ILE A 235 44.22 3.41 -53.80
CA ILE A 235 44.51 3.86 -55.17
C ILE A 235 44.68 5.38 -55.30
N ILE A 236 44.17 6.14 -54.33
CA ILE A 236 44.26 7.60 -54.22
C ILE A 236 45.72 8.06 -54.06
N TYR A 237 46.56 7.32 -53.32
CA TYR A 237 47.99 7.64 -53.17
C TYR A 237 48.84 7.28 -54.39
N ARG A 238 48.35 6.38 -55.25
CA ARG A 238 49.00 5.99 -56.52
C ARG A 238 48.68 7.00 -57.64
N MET A 239 47.52 7.64 -57.56
CA MET A 239 47.05 8.67 -58.50
C MET A 239 47.66 10.06 -58.24
N THR A 240 48.22 10.32 -57.05
CA THR A 240 48.76 11.64 -56.67
C THR A 240 50.27 11.78 -56.76
N SER A 241 51.03 10.70 -57.00
CA SER A 241 52.49 10.78 -57.20
C SER A 241 52.87 10.84 -58.69
N THR A 242 52.58 11.95 -59.38
CA THR A 242 53.32 12.25 -60.62
C THR A 242 54.72 12.74 -60.23
N ARG A 243 55.64 11.79 -60.01
CA ARG A 243 57.06 12.08 -59.83
C ARG A 243 57.56 12.82 -61.08
N MET A 244 57.72 14.13 -61.03
CA MET A 244 58.42 14.89 -62.06
C MET A 244 59.86 14.36 -62.13
N LYS A 245 60.22 13.76 -63.27
CA LYS A 245 61.62 13.52 -63.60
C LYS A 245 62.30 14.88 -63.72
N LYS A 246 63.36 15.06 -62.94
CA LYS A 246 64.28 16.18 -63.10
C LYS A 246 65.29 15.74 -64.15
N ASP A 247 65.15 16.27 -65.35
CA ASP A 247 66.15 16.08 -66.40
C ASP A 247 67.37 16.94 -66.08
N ASN A 248 68.54 16.35 -66.31
CA ASN A 248 69.86 16.85 -65.95
C ASN A 248 70.36 17.89 -66.95
#